data_AF-A0A5T0Q216-F1
#
_entry.id   AF-A0A5T0Q216-F1
#
_cell.length_a   1.000
_cell.length_b   1.000
_cell.length_c   1.000
_cell.angle_alpha   90.00
_cell.angle_beta   90.00
_cell.angle_gamma   90.00
#
_symmetry.space_group_name_H-M   'P 1'
#
loop_
_entity.id
_entity.type
_entity.pdbx_description
1 polymer ?
#
loop_
_entity_poly.entity_id
_entity_poly.type
_entity_poly.pdbx_seq_one_letter_code
_entity_poly.pdbx_strand_id
1 'polypeptide(L)'
;MEIKWSKDFSIKNIQLDKQHELIFEIAEIANDLALKIQDNDVQHKNDLKQILTKLFQYVKIHFKDEEKFMESIDFPLIEEHRKSHQILLKKTKELLEHSDNIVKMSQELSILTKDWILDHFAIEDLWIANFTKKALHLQEIHYNLEQYIKLKSIRQDLKTEKTYDYICNCYLRTHAVPQTIHEELVSKENTLKCEKCGQILVHLDHFDLNQNYEMLNHILENIGV
;
A
#
# COMPACT_ATOMS: atom_id res chain seq x y z
N MET A 1 19.00 6.65 -17.89
CA MET A 1 17.54 6.84 -17.84
C MET A 1 17.18 6.84 -16.37
N GLU A 2 16.69 7.97 -15.89
CA GLU A 2 16.33 8.20 -14.50
C GLU A 2 14.98 7.49 -14.26
N ILE A 3 14.93 6.52 -13.36
CA ILE A 3 13.70 5.81 -13.00
C ILE A 3 13.26 6.37 -11.66
N LYS A 4 12.21 7.18 -11.67
CA LYS A 4 11.66 7.83 -10.48
C LYS A 4 10.26 7.31 -10.21
N TRP A 5 9.96 7.13 -8.93
CA TRP A 5 8.61 6.80 -8.52
C TRP A 5 7.66 7.94 -8.89
N SER A 6 6.48 7.59 -9.39
CA SER A 6 5.38 8.52 -9.63
C SER A 6 4.08 7.97 -9.06
N LYS A 7 3.09 8.85 -8.88
CA LYS A 7 1.73 8.48 -8.45
C LYS A 7 1.03 7.53 -9.43
N ASP A 8 1.53 7.38 -10.64
CA ASP A 8 0.98 6.46 -11.65
C ASP A 8 1.24 5.00 -11.28
N PHE A 9 2.27 4.73 -10.46
CA PHE A 9 2.60 3.39 -9.93
C PHE A 9 1.93 3.10 -8.58
N SER A 10 1.06 3.99 -8.10
CA SER A 10 0.43 3.85 -6.79
C SER A 10 -0.62 2.75 -6.79
N ILE A 11 -0.49 1.81 -5.85
CA ILE A 11 -1.46 0.73 -5.66
C ILE A 11 -2.57 1.07 -4.68
N LYS A 12 -2.65 2.35 -4.28
CA LYS A 12 -3.64 2.89 -3.31
C LYS A 12 -3.52 2.26 -1.92
N ASN A 13 -2.34 1.75 -1.59
CA ASN A 13 -1.94 1.38 -0.24
C ASN A 13 -0.76 2.28 0.17
N ILE A 14 -0.98 3.19 1.13
CA ILE A 14 -0.01 4.21 1.52
C ILE A 14 1.30 3.60 2.02
N GLN A 15 1.23 2.47 2.76
CA GLN A 15 2.41 1.82 3.31
C GLN A 15 3.27 1.20 2.22
N LEU A 16 2.64 0.48 1.27
CA LEU A 16 3.34 -0.14 0.14
C LEU A 16 3.86 0.91 -0.85
N ASP A 17 3.08 1.96 -1.12
CA ASP A 17 3.53 3.09 -1.95
C ASP A 17 4.78 3.76 -1.35
N LYS A 18 4.88 3.88 -0.01
CA LYS A 18 6.08 4.39 0.66
C LYS A 18 7.28 3.46 0.54
N GLN A 19 7.05 2.16 0.52
CA GLN A 19 8.12 1.18 0.26
C GLN A 19 8.59 1.28 -1.20
N HIS A 20 7.68 1.48 -2.17
CA HIS A 20 8.05 1.73 -3.57
C HIS A 20 8.93 2.97 -3.68
N GLU A 21 8.51 4.11 -3.11
CA GLU A 21 9.31 5.35 -3.12
C GLU A 21 10.75 5.11 -2.65
N LEU A 22 10.92 4.40 -1.54
CA LEU A 22 12.24 4.09 -0.98
C LEU A 22 13.06 3.13 -1.87
N ILE A 23 12.44 2.11 -2.45
CA ILE A 23 13.12 1.17 -3.34
C ILE A 23 13.62 1.89 -4.60
N PHE A 24 12.81 2.78 -5.18
CA PHE A 24 13.20 3.61 -6.31
C PHE A 24 14.37 4.54 -5.96
N GLU A 25 14.34 5.19 -4.78
CA GLU A 25 15.44 6.04 -4.30
C GLU A 25 16.76 5.25 -4.16
N ILE A 26 16.71 4.06 -3.54
CA ILE A 26 17.88 3.20 -3.39
C ILE A 26 18.41 2.75 -4.76
N ALA A 27 17.51 2.40 -5.70
CA ALA A 27 17.87 2.00 -7.06
C ALA A 27 18.52 3.14 -7.85
N GLU A 28 18.08 4.39 -7.66
CA GLU A 28 18.68 5.59 -8.24
C GLU A 28 20.11 5.78 -7.72
N ILE A 29 20.30 5.74 -6.39
CA ILE A 29 21.63 5.84 -5.77
C ILE A 29 22.56 4.72 -6.27
N ALA A 30 22.05 3.49 -6.40
CA ALA A 30 22.83 2.36 -6.88
C ALA A 30 23.28 2.53 -8.34
N ASN A 31 22.39 3.01 -9.21
CA ASN A 31 22.72 3.32 -10.60
C ASN A 31 23.76 4.44 -10.71
N ASP A 32 23.63 5.50 -9.91
CA ASP A 32 24.58 6.61 -9.88
C ASP A 32 25.99 6.19 -9.43
N LEU A 33 26.07 5.32 -8.41
CA LEU A 33 27.33 4.73 -7.97
C LEU A 33 27.94 3.86 -9.06
N ALA A 34 27.11 3.05 -9.74
CA ALA A 34 27.53 2.17 -10.81
C ALA A 34 28.12 2.91 -12.02
N LEU A 35 27.70 4.15 -12.28
CA LEU A 35 28.25 5.00 -13.35
C LEU A 35 29.60 5.64 -13.00
N LYS A 36 29.89 5.82 -11.71
CA LYS A 36 31.10 6.51 -11.22
C LYS A 36 32.29 5.58 -11.03
N ILE A 37 32.07 4.27 -11.04
CA ILE A 37 33.10 3.27 -10.83
C ILE A 37 34.12 3.26 -11.97
N GLN A 38 35.40 3.34 -11.60
CA GLN A 38 36.55 3.15 -12.49
C GLN A 38 37.27 1.83 -12.17
N ASP A 39 38.07 1.33 -13.12
CA ASP A 39 38.91 0.15 -12.88
C ASP A 39 39.88 0.42 -11.72
N ASN A 40 39.91 -0.50 -10.75
CA ASN A 40 40.65 -0.44 -9.47
C ASN A 40 40.10 0.49 -8.37
N ASP A 41 38.90 1.07 -8.51
CA ASP A 41 38.30 1.91 -7.45
C ASP A 41 37.62 1.08 -6.33
N VAL A 42 38.43 0.57 -5.39
CA VAL A 42 37.99 -0.32 -4.30
C VAL A 42 36.88 0.29 -3.43
N GLN A 43 36.95 1.60 -3.18
CA GLN A 43 35.99 2.27 -2.31
C GLN A 43 34.60 2.32 -2.95
N HIS A 44 34.50 2.77 -4.21
CA HIS A 44 33.21 2.77 -4.91
C HIS A 44 32.66 1.35 -5.13
N LYS A 45 33.52 0.33 -5.26
CA LYS A 45 33.05 -1.07 -5.29
C LYS A 45 32.34 -1.45 -3.99
N ASN A 46 32.93 -1.10 -2.85
CA ASN A 46 32.36 -1.41 -1.54
C ASN A 46 31.06 -0.64 -1.30
N ASP A 47 31.02 0.64 -1.67
CA ASP A 47 29.82 1.47 -1.53
C ASP A 47 28.67 0.92 -2.40
N LEU A 48 28.97 0.47 -3.63
CA LEU A 48 27.99 -0.21 -4.48
C LEU A 48 27.49 -1.51 -3.84
N LYS A 49 28.36 -2.35 -3.28
CA LYS A 49 27.93 -3.58 -2.58
C LYS A 49 27.01 -3.28 -1.39
N GLN A 50 27.32 -2.23 -0.63
CA GLN A 50 26.50 -1.83 0.52
C GLN A 50 25.10 -1.35 0.09
N ILE A 51 25.00 -0.51 -0.94
CA ILE A 51 23.69 -0.04 -1.43
C ILE A 51 22.87 -1.18 -2.03
N LEU A 52 23.50 -2.13 -2.75
CA LEU A 52 22.82 -3.30 -3.29
C LEU A 52 22.30 -4.23 -2.18
N THR A 53 23.07 -4.39 -1.11
CA THR A 53 22.63 -5.14 0.07
C THR A 53 21.40 -4.50 0.70
N LYS A 54 21.39 -3.16 0.81
CA LYS A 54 20.21 -2.41 1.29
C LYS A 54 19.01 -2.60 0.37
N LEU A 55 19.20 -2.47 -0.95
CA LEU A 55 18.15 -2.68 -1.94
C LEU A 55 17.50 -4.07 -1.78
N PHE A 56 18.34 -5.11 -1.69
CA PHE A 56 17.86 -6.48 -1.50
C PHE A 56 17.06 -6.67 -0.21
N GLN A 57 17.53 -6.10 0.91
CA GLN A 57 16.82 -6.17 2.18
C GLN A 57 15.45 -5.50 2.11
N TYR A 58 15.38 -4.30 1.51
CA TYR A 58 14.12 -3.57 1.37
C TYR A 58 13.13 -4.24 0.43
N VAL A 59 13.59 -4.76 -0.73
CA VAL A 59 12.74 -5.54 -1.64
C VAL A 59 12.15 -6.76 -0.94
N LYS A 60 12.93 -7.46 -0.13
CA LYS A 60 12.45 -8.62 0.64
C LYS A 60 11.38 -8.24 1.68
N ILE A 61 11.55 -7.12 2.36
CA ILE A 61 10.56 -6.60 3.32
C ILE A 61 9.27 -6.23 2.56
N HIS A 62 9.43 -5.51 1.46
CA HIS A 62 8.33 -5.06 0.62
C HIS A 62 7.48 -6.22 0.11
N PHE A 63 8.09 -7.23 -0.50
CA PHE A 63 7.39 -8.43 -0.98
C PHE A 63 6.63 -9.16 0.12
N LYS A 64 7.20 -9.25 1.32
CA LYS A 64 6.51 -9.86 2.47
C LYS A 64 5.26 -9.07 2.86
N ASP A 65 5.34 -7.75 2.88
CA ASP A 65 4.22 -6.89 3.26
C ASP A 65 3.15 -6.84 2.16
N GLU A 66 3.56 -6.83 0.90
CA GLU A 66 2.66 -6.89 -0.25
C GLU A 66 1.94 -8.25 -0.32
N GLU A 67 2.64 -9.37 -0.15
CA GLU A 67 2.01 -10.69 -0.11
C GLU A 67 0.96 -10.80 0.99
N LYS A 68 1.25 -10.28 2.19
CA LYS A 68 0.26 -10.20 3.26
C LYS A 68 -0.95 -9.34 2.88
N PHE A 69 -0.72 -8.24 2.16
CA PHE A 69 -1.80 -7.41 1.68
C PHE A 69 -2.64 -8.14 0.63
N MET A 70 -2.00 -8.82 -0.33
CA MET A 70 -2.67 -9.67 -1.32
C MET A 70 -3.49 -10.78 -0.67
N GLU A 71 -2.96 -11.45 0.38
CA GLU A 71 -3.72 -12.43 1.19
C GLU A 71 -4.93 -11.78 1.84
N SER A 72 -4.77 -10.58 2.43
CA SER A 72 -5.85 -9.90 3.14
C SER A 72 -7.03 -9.47 2.26
N ILE A 73 -6.82 -9.39 0.94
CA ILE A 73 -7.85 -9.04 -0.03
C ILE A 73 -8.27 -10.22 -0.92
N ASP A 74 -7.81 -11.44 -0.62
CA ASP A 74 -8.06 -12.64 -1.44
C ASP A 74 -7.66 -12.44 -2.92
N PHE A 75 -6.48 -11.84 -3.16
CA PHE A 75 -6.02 -11.58 -4.52
C PHE A 75 -5.85 -12.88 -5.32
N PRO A 76 -6.56 -13.06 -6.45
CA PRO A 76 -6.69 -14.36 -7.11
C PRO A 76 -5.42 -14.87 -7.78
N LEU A 77 -4.45 -13.99 -8.05
CA LEU A 77 -3.19 -14.31 -8.74
C LEU A 77 -1.98 -14.28 -7.79
N ILE A 78 -2.21 -14.45 -6.48
CA ILE A 78 -1.15 -14.35 -5.47
C ILE A 78 -0.01 -15.35 -5.69
N GLU A 79 -0.30 -16.56 -6.17
CA GLU A 79 0.73 -17.58 -6.40
C GLU A 79 1.63 -17.25 -7.60
N GLU A 80 1.06 -16.66 -8.65
CA GLU A 80 1.80 -16.12 -9.79
C GLU A 80 2.68 -14.94 -9.38
N HIS A 81 2.13 -14.02 -8.58
CA HIS A 81 2.85 -12.84 -8.07
C HIS A 81 4.03 -13.25 -7.17
N ARG A 82 3.83 -14.23 -6.27
CA ARG A 82 4.90 -14.84 -5.45
C ARG A 82 6.02 -15.45 -6.27
N LYS A 83 5.72 -16.10 -7.40
CA LYS A 83 6.75 -16.63 -8.30
C LYS A 83 7.58 -15.50 -8.90
N SER A 84 6.93 -14.39 -9.26
CA SER A 84 7.61 -13.17 -9.72
C SER A 84 8.61 -12.66 -8.67
N HIS A 85 8.17 -12.53 -7.41
CA HIS A 85 9.03 -12.15 -6.28
C HIS A 85 10.25 -13.07 -6.12
N GLN A 86 10.03 -14.38 -6.18
CA GLN A 86 11.11 -15.36 -6.03
C GLN A 86 12.15 -15.24 -7.15
N ILE A 87 11.72 -14.98 -8.39
CA ILE A 87 12.62 -14.75 -9.52
C ILE A 87 13.46 -13.48 -9.27
N LEU A 88 12.84 -12.39 -8.81
CA LEU A 88 13.57 -11.14 -8.56
C LEU A 88 14.58 -11.27 -7.42
N LEU A 89 14.18 -11.93 -6.32
CA LEU A 89 15.08 -12.20 -5.20
C LEU A 89 16.28 -13.06 -5.62
N LYS A 90 16.06 -14.06 -6.48
CA LYS A 90 17.13 -14.89 -7.03
C LYS A 90 18.11 -14.06 -7.88
N LYS A 91 17.61 -13.23 -8.80
CA LYS A 91 18.44 -12.35 -9.62
C LYS A 91 19.26 -11.36 -8.78
N THR A 92 18.65 -10.78 -7.76
CA THR A 92 19.33 -9.84 -6.86
C THR A 92 20.40 -10.53 -6.03
N LYS A 93 20.17 -11.79 -5.63
CA LYS A 93 21.17 -12.60 -4.94
C LYS A 93 22.35 -12.95 -5.87
N GLU A 94 22.08 -13.35 -7.11
CA GLU A 94 23.12 -13.65 -8.10
C GLU A 94 24.02 -12.43 -8.38
N LEU A 95 23.44 -11.23 -8.42
CA LEU A 95 24.19 -9.96 -8.55
C LEU A 95 25.16 -9.72 -7.37
N LEU A 96 24.73 -10.03 -6.15
CA LEU A 96 25.57 -9.90 -4.95
C LEU A 96 26.69 -10.95 -4.90
N GLU A 97 26.46 -12.15 -5.46
CA GLU A 97 27.43 -13.24 -5.48
C GLU A 97 28.53 -13.05 -6.55
N HIS A 98 28.22 -12.47 -7.72
CA HIS A 98 29.19 -12.27 -8.82
C HIS A 98 30.01 -10.97 -8.71
N SER A 99 30.30 -10.55 -7.48
CA SER A 99 30.68 -9.18 -7.16
C SER A 99 32.11 -8.74 -7.51
N ASP A 100 32.88 -9.61 -8.16
CA ASP A 100 34.30 -9.38 -8.47
C ASP A 100 34.53 -8.70 -9.83
N ASN A 101 33.59 -8.85 -10.76
CA ASN A 101 33.61 -8.13 -12.05
C ASN A 101 32.64 -6.95 -12.00
N ILE A 102 33.19 -5.75 -11.86
CA ILE A 102 32.36 -4.57 -11.61
C ILE A 102 31.61 -4.05 -12.83
N VAL A 103 32.15 -4.25 -14.03
CA VAL A 103 31.47 -3.91 -15.28
C VAL A 103 30.24 -4.80 -15.45
N LYS A 104 30.40 -6.11 -15.19
CA LYS A 104 29.29 -7.06 -15.20
C LYS A 104 28.24 -6.72 -14.14
N MET A 105 28.66 -6.39 -12.91
CA MET A 105 27.76 -5.98 -11.84
C MET A 105 26.96 -4.72 -12.20
N SER A 106 27.61 -3.70 -12.77
CA SER A 106 26.94 -2.46 -13.21
C SER A 106 25.90 -2.72 -14.30
N GLN A 107 26.22 -3.60 -15.26
CA GLN A 107 25.29 -4.01 -16.32
C GLN A 107 24.09 -4.78 -15.75
N GLU A 108 24.33 -5.78 -14.90
CA GLU A 108 23.27 -6.58 -14.28
C GLU A 108 22.38 -5.74 -13.35
N LEU A 109 22.96 -4.77 -12.62
CA LEU A 109 22.19 -3.81 -11.84
C LEU A 109 21.30 -2.93 -12.73
N SER A 110 21.82 -2.44 -13.86
CA SER A 110 21.02 -1.65 -14.79
C SER A 110 19.86 -2.47 -15.35
N ILE A 111 20.05 -3.76 -15.62
CA ILE A 111 18.98 -4.68 -16.08
C ILE A 111 17.96 -4.89 -14.96
N LEU A 112 18.42 -5.16 -13.73
CA LEU A 112 17.56 -5.38 -12.57
C LEU A 112 16.65 -4.17 -12.30
N THR A 113 17.22 -2.96 -12.33
CA THR A 113 16.50 -1.72 -12.00
C THR A 113 15.62 -1.21 -13.13
N LYS A 114 16.04 -1.35 -14.40
CA LYS A 114 15.27 -0.85 -15.54
C LYS A 114 14.21 -1.80 -16.05
N ASP A 115 14.54 -3.09 -16.09
CA ASP A 115 13.62 -4.05 -16.67
C ASP A 115 12.73 -4.59 -15.56
N TRP A 116 13.33 -5.08 -14.48
CA TRP A 116 12.57 -5.85 -13.49
C TRP A 116 11.82 -5.02 -12.47
N ILE A 117 12.51 -4.11 -11.78
CA ILE A 117 11.89 -3.24 -10.76
C ILE A 117 10.80 -2.39 -11.41
N LEU A 118 11.08 -1.81 -12.58
CA LEU A 118 10.09 -1.01 -13.29
C LEU A 118 8.89 -1.84 -13.74
N ASP A 119 9.10 -2.98 -14.43
CA ASP A 119 7.99 -3.79 -14.92
C ASP A 119 7.13 -4.32 -13.76
N HIS A 120 7.74 -4.73 -12.66
CA HIS A 120 7.01 -5.20 -11.49
C HIS A 120 6.12 -4.09 -10.89
N PHE A 121 6.72 -2.95 -10.52
CA PHE A 121 5.98 -1.84 -9.90
C PHE A 121 4.99 -1.15 -10.85
N ALA A 122 5.33 -1.03 -12.13
CA ALA A 122 4.52 -0.30 -13.11
C ALA A 122 3.47 -1.18 -13.81
N ILE A 123 3.57 -2.51 -13.73
CA ILE A 123 2.67 -3.42 -14.45
C ILE A 123 2.03 -4.42 -13.50
N GLU A 124 2.83 -5.22 -12.78
CA GLU A 124 2.32 -6.33 -11.95
C GLU A 124 1.56 -5.79 -10.73
N ASP A 125 2.14 -4.88 -9.96
CA ASP A 125 1.52 -4.38 -8.71
C ASP A 125 0.26 -3.54 -9.00
N LEU A 126 0.18 -2.92 -10.18
CA LEU A 126 -1.04 -2.25 -10.62
C LEU A 126 -2.22 -3.21 -10.79
N TRP A 127 -2.01 -4.52 -10.94
CA TRP A 127 -3.10 -5.50 -10.94
C TRP A 127 -3.77 -5.58 -9.58
N ILE A 128 -3.03 -5.43 -8.48
CA ILE A 128 -3.56 -5.36 -7.12
C ILE A 128 -4.46 -4.11 -6.98
N ALA A 129 -3.98 -2.96 -7.47
CA ALA A 129 -4.74 -1.71 -7.48
C ALA A 129 -6.02 -1.81 -8.32
N ASN A 130 -5.95 -2.48 -9.47
CA ASN A 130 -7.10 -2.69 -10.35
C ASN A 130 -8.08 -3.70 -9.76
N PHE A 131 -7.60 -4.74 -9.10
CA PHE A 131 -8.42 -5.72 -8.42
C PHE A 131 -9.17 -5.07 -7.26
N THR A 132 -8.51 -4.30 -6.40
CA THR A 132 -9.17 -3.56 -5.31
C THR A 132 -10.19 -2.53 -5.81
N LYS A 133 -9.95 -1.90 -6.96
CA LYS A 133 -10.92 -1.00 -7.62
C LYS A 133 -12.07 -1.72 -8.32
N LYS A 134 -11.87 -2.92 -8.87
CA LYS A 134 -12.92 -3.70 -9.57
C LYS A 134 -13.73 -4.58 -8.63
N ALA A 135 -13.11 -5.05 -7.55
CA ALA A 135 -13.75 -5.63 -6.37
C ALA A 135 -14.40 -4.52 -5.50
N LEU A 136 -15.04 -3.53 -6.13
CA LEU A 136 -16.04 -2.71 -5.46
C LEU A 136 -17.15 -3.67 -5.03
N HIS A 137 -17.46 -3.64 -3.74
CA HIS A 137 -18.29 -4.60 -3.02
C HIS A 137 -19.62 -4.80 -3.75
N LEU A 138 -20.11 -6.05 -3.92
CA LEU A 138 -21.45 -6.31 -4.48
C LEU A 138 -22.59 -5.62 -3.70
N GLN A 139 -22.29 -5.19 -2.47
CA GLN A 139 -23.17 -4.47 -1.55
C GLN A 139 -22.78 -2.99 -1.40
N GLU A 140 -21.88 -2.46 -2.22
CA GLU A 140 -21.49 -1.06 -2.14
C GLU A 140 -22.53 -0.20 -2.86
N ILE A 141 -23.09 0.75 -2.14
CA ILE A 141 -23.90 1.79 -2.75
C ILE A 141 -22.94 2.76 -3.44
N HIS A 142 -22.98 2.80 -4.78
CA HIS A 142 -22.13 3.64 -5.63
C HIS A 142 -22.55 5.13 -5.65
N TYR A 143 -22.94 5.65 -4.50
CA TYR A 143 -23.21 7.07 -4.26
C TYR A 143 -22.48 7.47 -2.98
N ASN A 144 -21.92 8.68 -2.94
CA ASN A 144 -21.45 9.22 -1.67
C ASN A 144 -22.66 9.46 -0.73
N LEU A 145 -22.41 9.61 0.58
CA LEU A 145 -23.48 9.77 1.57
C LEU A 145 -24.44 10.93 1.23
N GLU A 146 -23.91 12.06 0.77
CA GLU A 146 -24.73 13.23 0.42
C GLU A 146 -25.65 12.94 -0.78
N GLN A 147 -25.12 12.31 -1.82
CA GLN A 147 -25.86 11.87 -3.00
C GLN A 147 -26.93 10.83 -2.63
N TYR A 148 -26.60 9.89 -1.75
CA TYR A 148 -27.53 8.86 -1.34
C TYR A 148 -28.70 9.40 -0.50
N ILE A 149 -28.41 10.32 0.43
CA ILE A 149 -29.44 11.07 1.17
C ILE A 149 -30.35 11.82 0.20
N LYS A 150 -29.78 12.54 -0.79
CA LYS A 150 -30.55 13.26 -1.81
C LYS A 150 -31.48 12.33 -2.58
N LEU A 151 -30.99 11.16 -3.01
CA LEU A 151 -31.79 10.18 -3.75
C LEU A 151 -32.94 9.59 -2.92
N LYS A 152 -32.68 9.22 -1.66
CA LYS A 152 -33.71 8.68 -0.76
C LYS A 152 -34.74 9.74 -0.36
N SER A 153 -34.29 10.99 -0.21
CA SER A 153 -35.14 12.14 0.12
C SER A 153 -36.23 12.43 -0.94
N ILE A 154 -36.08 11.90 -2.16
CA ILE A 154 -37.09 12.01 -3.23
C ILE A 154 -38.33 11.16 -2.92
N ARG A 155 -38.15 10.04 -2.19
CA ARG A 155 -39.22 9.07 -1.90
C ARG A 155 -39.77 9.17 -0.48
N GLN A 156 -38.99 9.71 0.46
CA GLN A 156 -39.33 9.84 1.88
C GLN A 156 -38.64 11.07 2.45
N ASP A 157 -39.29 11.83 3.34
CA ASP A 157 -38.63 12.97 4.00
C ASP A 157 -37.72 12.48 5.14
N LEU A 158 -36.40 12.67 4.96
CA LEU A 158 -35.39 12.23 5.92
C LEU A 158 -34.95 13.34 6.89
N LYS A 159 -35.42 14.59 6.73
CA LYS A 159 -34.90 15.75 7.47
C LYS A 159 -35.19 15.71 8.97
N THR A 160 -36.23 14.99 9.36
CA THR A 160 -36.69 14.89 10.76
C THR A 160 -36.27 13.60 11.44
N GLU A 161 -35.56 12.72 10.72
CA GLU A 161 -35.11 11.45 11.26
C GLU A 161 -34.01 11.64 12.31
N LYS A 162 -34.00 10.71 13.27
CA LYS A 162 -32.85 10.54 14.16
C LYS A 162 -31.62 10.21 13.31
N THR A 163 -30.47 10.79 13.65
CA THR A 163 -29.21 10.51 12.97
C THR A 163 -28.28 9.69 13.86
N TYR A 164 -27.41 8.93 13.22
CA TYR A 164 -26.41 8.05 13.83
C TYR A 164 -25.03 8.46 13.33
N ASP A 165 -24.03 8.39 14.21
CA ASP A 165 -22.67 8.82 13.91
C ASP A 165 -21.86 7.70 13.26
N TYR A 166 -21.24 8.01 12.13
CA TYR A 166 -20.32 7.13 11.43
C TYR A 166 -18.95 7.80 11.27
N ILE A 167 -17.89 7.00 11.36
CA ILE A 167 -16.51 7.47 11.24
C ILE A 167 -15.79 6.82 10.06
N CYS A 168 -14.72 7.47 9.63
CA CYS A 168 -13.76 6.97 8.64
C CYS A 168 -12.36 7.46 9.00
N ASN A 169 -11.35 7.13 8.19
CA ASN A 169 -9.96 7.54 8.44
C ASN A 169 -9.66 9.03 8.15
N CYS A 170 -10.68 9.87 7.94
CA CYS A 170 -10.49 11.31 7.85
C CYS A 170 -10.34 11.89 9.26
N TYR A 171 -9.25 12.62 9.49
CA TYR A 171 -8.98 13.26 10.79
C TYR A 171 -10.17 14.12 11.26
N LEU A 172 -10.69 13.80 12.45
CA LEU A 172 -11.80 14.49 13.12
C LEU A 172 -13.10 14.61 12.30
N ARG A 173 -13.35 13.70 11.35
CA ARG A 173 -14.59 13.72 10.55
C ARG A 173 -15.60 12.69 11.04
N THR A 174 -16.75 13.18 11.48
CA THR A 174 -17.94 12.37 11.77
C THR A 174 -19.00 12.59 10.68
N HIS A 175 -19.69 11.52 10.30
CA HIS A 175 -20.74 11.51 9.29
C HIS A 175 -22.08 11.20 9.96
N ALA A 176 -23.01 12.15 9.92
CA ALA A 176 -24.37 11.95 10.41
C ALA A 176 -25.20 11.20 9.35
N VAL A 177 -25.67 10.00 9.70
CA VAL A 177 -26.45 9.12 8.82
C VAL A 177 -27.90 9.03 9.33
N PRO A 178 -28.91 9.39 8.53
CA PRO A 178 -30.33 9.27 8.91
C PRO A 178 -30.73 7.83 9.24
N GLN A 179 -31.71 7.67 10.13
CA GLN A 179 -32.18 6.38 10.64
C GLN A 179 -32.50 5.38 9.54
N THR A 180 -33.22 5.78 8.49
CA THR A 180 -33.56 4.88 7.38
C THR A 180 -32.31 4.29 6.70
N ILE A 181 -31.27 5.11 6.51
CA ILE A 181 -30.01 4.67 5.90
C ILE A 181 -29.20 3.85 6.92
N HIS A 182 -29.20 4.23 8.19
CA HIS A 182 -28.54 3.49 9.26
C HIS A 182 -29.06 2.04 9.36
N GLU A 183 -30.39 1.85 9.33
CA GLU A 183 -31.02 0.53 9.35
C GLU A 183 -30.58 -0.34 8.16
N GLU A 184 -30.45 0.24 6.96
CA GLU A 184 -29.94 -0.43 5.75
C GLU A 184 -28.45 -0.80 5.83
N LEU A 185 -27.64 -0.01 6.54
CA LEU A 185 -26.22 -0.29 6.73
C LEU A 185 -25.98 -1.33 7.83
N VAL A 186 -26.77 -1.30 8.90
CA VAL A 186 -26.67 -2.24 10.03
C VAL A 186 -27.19 -3.63 9.66
N SER A 187 -28.18 -3.73 8.75
CA SER A 187 -28.65 -5.03 8.23
C SER A 187 -27.59 -5.80 7.43
N LYS A 188 -26.41 -5.19 7.18
CA LYS A 188 -25.27 -5.73 6.40
C LYS A 188 -25.61 -6.05 4.94
N GLU A 189 -26.69 -5.49 4.42
CA GLU A 189 -27.02 -5.62 3.00
C GLU A 189 -26.26 -4.60 2.15
N ASN A 190 -25.84 -3.47 2.73
CA ASN A 190 -25.18 -2.38 2.02
C ASN A 190 -24.05 -1.72 2.82
N THR A 191 -23.10 -1.13 2.10
CA THR A 191 -22.02 -0.31 2.68
C THR A 191 -21.89 1.02 1.92
N LEU A 192 -21.51 2.08 2.64
CA LEU A 192 -21.20 3.40 2.09
C LEU A 192 -19.74 3.76 2.35
N LYS A 193 -19.11 4.43 1.38
CA LYS A 193 -17.73 4.92 1.50
C LYS A 193 -17.66 6.42 1.70
N CYS A 194 -16.66 6.85 2.44
CA CYS A 194 -16.30 8.25 2.55
C CYS A 194 -15.75 8.75 1.22
N GLU A 195 -16.33 9.83 0.70
CA GLU A 195 -15.91 10.47 -0.55
C GLU A 195 -14.45 10.97 -0.54
N LYS A 196 -13.90 11.31 0.64
CA LYS A 196 -12.55 11.87 0.74
C LYS A 196 -11.46 10.80 0.83
N CYS A 197 -11.63 9.81 1.71
CA CYS A 197 -10.60 8.80 1.96
C CYS A 197 -10.90 7.44 1.32
N GLY A 198 -12.09 7.25 0.74
CA GLY A 198 -12.51 5.99 0.11
C GLY A 198 -12.73 4.83 1.09
N GLN A 199 -12.64 5.06 2.41
CA GLN A 199 -12.87 4.02 3.42
C GLN A 199 -14.37 3.83 3.68
N ILE A 200 -14.74 2.61 4.06
CA ILE A 200 -16.10 2.28 4.48
C ILE A 200 -16.44 3.10 5.73
N LEU A 201 -17.64 3.67 5.76
CA LEU A 201 -18.18 4.35 6.93
C LEU A 201 -18.53 3.30 7.99
N VAL A 202 -17.97 3.43 9.19
CA VAL A 202 -18.19 2.51 10.31
C VAL A 202 -19.08 3.17 11.36
N HIS A 203 -20.13 2.48 11.81
CA HIS A 203 -21.04 2.98 12.84
C HIS A 203 -20.33 3.13 14.18
N LEU A 204 -20.55 4.26 14.85
CA LEU A 204 -19.99 4.56 16.16
C LEU A 204 -21.08 4.34 17.25
N ASP A 205 -21.30 3.08 17.64
CA ASP A 205 -22.34 2.69 18.62
C ASP A 205 -22.05 3.19 20.06
N HIS A 206 -20.78 3.17 20.48
CA HIS A 206 -20.35 3.61 21.81
C HIS A 206 -18.87 4.01 21.78
N PHE A 207 -18.54 5.18 22.32
CA PHE A 207 -17.16 5.62 22.51
C PHE A 207 -16.83 5.57 24.00
N ASP A 208 -16.39 4.40 24.49
CA ASP A 208 -15.89 4.29 25.86
C ASP A 208 -14.42 4.73 25.91
N LEU A 209 -14.23 6.00 26.25
CA LEU A 209 -12.91 6.61 26.47
C LEU A 209 -12.10 5.86 27.53
N ASN A 210 -12.75 5.27 28.53
CA ASN A 210 -12.07 4.67 29.67
C ASN A 210 -11.42 3.33 29.30
N GLN A 211 -12.11 2.48 28.52
CA GLN A 211 -11.54 1.20 28.06
C GLN A 211 -10.30 1.38 27.18
N ASN A 212 -10.31 2.36 26.28
CA ASN A 212 -9.16 2.60 25.41
C ASN A 212 -7.97 3.18 26.19
N TYR A 213 -8.21 4.07 27.16
CA TYR A 213 -7.13 4.64 27.98
C TYR A 213 -6.49 3.57 28.87
N GLU A 214 -7.30 2.71 29.50
CA GLU A 214 -6.80 1.61 30.32
C GLU A 214 -6.00 0.60 29.48
N MET A 215 -6.49 0.23 28.29
CA MET A 215 -5.79 -0.70 27.41
C MET A 215 -4.49 -0.10 26.85
N LEU A 216 -4.46 1.19 26.51
CA LEU A 216 -3.26 1.88 26.04
C LEU A 216 -2.22 2.05 27.15
N ASN A 217 -2.65 2.41 28.37
CA ASN A 217 -1.78 2.49 29.54
C ASN A 217 -1.20 1.12 29.88
N HIS A 218 -1.99 0.05 29.81
CA HIS A 218 -1.50 -1.30 30.07
C HIS A 218 -0.45 -1.75 29.02
N ILE A 219 -0.56 -1.28 27.78
CA ILE A 219 0.46 -1.52 26.73
C ILE A 219 1.72 -0.70 27.00
N LEU A 220 1.59 0.56 27.43
CA LEU A 220 2.73 1.43 27.76
C LEU A 220 3.49 0.93 28.99
N GLU A 221 2.79 0.51 30.04
CA GLU A 221 3.37 -0.07 31.26
C GLU A 221 4.13 -1.38 30.96
N ASN A 222 3.64 -2.18 30.01
CA ASN A 222 4.32 -3.42 29.59
C ASN A 222 5.57 -3.19 28.71
N ILE A 223 5.72 -1.99 28.13
CA ILE A 223 6.89 -1.62 27.30
C ILE A 223 7.96 -0.87 28.15
N GLY A 224 7.66 -0.57 29.42
CA GLY A 224 8.64 -0.04 30.37
C GLY A 224 9.08 1.39 30.07
N VAL A 225 8.17 2.23 29.57
CA VAL A 225 8.34 3.70 29.52
C VAL A 225 7.66 4.35 30.71
#